data_AF-W4MBY9-F1
#
_entry.id   AF-W4MBY9-F1
#
_cell.length_a   1.000
_cell.length_b   1.000
_cell.length_c   1.000
_cell.angle_alpha   90.00
_cell.angle_beta   90.00
_cell.angle_gamma   90.00
#
_symmetry.space_group_name_H-M   'P 1'
#
loop_
_entity.id
_entity.type
_entity.pdbx_description
1 polymer ?
#
loop_
_entity_poly.entity_id
_entity_poly.type
_entity_poly.pdbx_seq_one_letter_code
_entity_poly.pdbx_strand_id
1 'polypeptide(L)'
;MEPDDAPRLPHPLHFLWAALLALGFLGLVVLILPEPYSVSPQQQDAPSKQRQQVLVLLVDSTDHVDTHGEHVHSVIRQYCGACEVRQINVHGNMSASRLQLALKEVREIVRGMEPTTTAIINLSWGTYTYHAAMHKITRELHDLGAVLIASAGNDNTSKPFYPAAFDEVLGICSSSRYRQTKAAYSNFGPWVSLCAPGLHYVSRPLQHGGIASGTSFASPMVSGVLGQHLLDAPCATPQHGIQALLRTADPFPDEAAEMANGRLNREAAAHYLNTLYGCQAQPGIGVRTLRTLRRISSNAFLFLGLLVYAAVSIFAFPFLFAYILERFRLRADQQLDAAIQIAYAESAAYRSQRLNTLKQRVRKTGRLRHRETAELLALLHAQHLFDEPCGWCDGQQLFLAKEALLVIEQSEGEPLSVCARCGLKPEASTLSLER
;
A
#
# COMPACT_ATOMS: atom_id res chain seq x y z
N MET A 1 -4.10 -45.28 18.98
CA MET A 1 -3.48 -45.70 17.71
C MET A 1 -4.10 -44.84 16.63
N GLU A 2 -3.39 -43.78 16.25
CA GLU A 2 -3.54 -43.02 15.01
C GLU A 2 -2.27 -42.16 14.93
N PRO A 3 -1.44 -42.29 13.88
CA PRO A 3 -0.38 -41.35 13.58
C PRO A 3 -0.78 -40.37 12.46
N ASP A 4 -0.07 -39.26 12.42
CA ASP A 4 0.16 -38.37 11.28
C ASP A 4 -0.87 -37.29 10.92
N ASP A 5 -0.86 -36.21 11.72
CA ASP A 5 -1.00 -34.84 11.20
C ASP A 5 0.37 -34.14 11.24
N ALA A 6 1.11 -34.20 10.12
CA ALA A 6 2.29 -33.38 9.89
C ALA A 6 1.91 -32.14 9.05
N PRO A 7 2.39 -30.93 9.38
CA PRO A 7 2.07 -29.72 8.64
C PRO A 7 2.64 -29.76 7.21
N ARG A 8 1.78 -29.60 6.21
CA ARG A 8 2.17 -29.48 4.80
C ARG A 8 3.03 -28.22 4.61
N LEU A 9 4.33 -28.41 4.36
CA LEU A 9 5.24 -27.35 3.92
C LEU A 9 4.77 -26.77 2.57
N PRO A 10 4.83 -25.44 2.36
CA PRO A 10 4.49 -24.85 1.07
C PRO A 10 5.47 -25.32 -0.02
N HIS A 11 4.92 -25.67 -1.18
CA HIS A 11 5.65 -26.21 -2.33
C HIS A 11 6.81 -25.28 -2.75
N PRO A 12 7.99 -25.82 -3.12
CA PRO A 12 9.19 -25.05 -3.48
C PRO A 12 9.01 -24.08 -4.66
N LEU A 13 7.96 -24.26 -5.48
CA LEU A 13 7.61 -23.36 -6.58
C LEU A 13 7.14 -21.97 -6.11
N HIS A 14 6.54 -21.86 -4.92
CA HIS A 14 6.10 -20.56 -4.38
C HIS A 14 7.27 -19.67 -3.99
N PHE A 15 8.37 -20.26 -3.48
CA PHE A 15 9.59 -19.52 -3.15
C PHE A 15 10.30 -18.99 -4.39
N LEU A 16 10.29 -19.76 -5.49
CA LEU A 16 10.90 -19.33 -6.75
C LEU A 16 10.15 -18.14 -7.38
N TRP A 17 8.82 -18.15 -7.33
CA TRP A 17 7.98 -17.05 -7.81
C TRP A 17 8.14 -15.78 -6.95
N ALA A 18 8.19 -15.93 -5.62
CA ALA A 18 8.43 -14.82 -4.72
C ALA A 18 9.83 -14.20 -4.92
N ALA A 19 10.85 -15.02 -5.15
CA ALA A 19 12.21 -14.55 -5.43
C ALA A 19 12.34 -13.83 -6.78
N LEU A 20 11.66 -14.33 -7.82
CA LEU A 20 11.64 -13.68 -9.15
C LEU A 20 10.88 -12.35 -9.14
N LEU A 21 9.76 -12.27 -8.41
CA LEU A 21 9.04 -11.01 -8.19
C LEU A 21 9.88 -10.01 -7.38
N ALA A 22 10.61 -10.47 -6.36
CA ALA A 22 11.49 -9.62 -5.56
C ALA A 22 12.68 -9.07 -6.38
N LEU A 23 13.27 -9.89 -7.26
CA LEU A 23 14.34 -9.47 -8.16
C LEU A 23 13.84 -8.53 -9.27
N GLY A 24 12.63 -8.77 -9.79
CA GLY A 24 11.96 -7.87 -10.74
C GLY A 24 11.63 -6.50 -10.12
N PHE A 25 11.18 -6.48 -8.86
CA PHE A 25 10.95 -5.24 -8.11
C PHE A 25 12.26 -4.48 -7.84
N LEU A 26 13.35 -5.18 -7.48
CA LEU A 26 14.66 -4.55 -7.30
C LEU A 26 15.17 -3.91 -8.59
N GLY A 27 14.97 -4.55 -9.74
CA GLY A 27 15.35 -4.01 -11.05
C GLY A 27 14.55 -2.76 -11.45
N LEU A 28 13.26 -2.71 -11.10
CA LEU A 28 12.40 -1.55 -11.36
C LEU A 28 12.77 -0.35 -10.47
N VAL A 29 13.12 -0.58 -9.21
CA VAL A 29 13.55 0.47 -8.25
C VAL A 29 14.84 1.16 -8.71
N VAL A 30 15.75 0.43 -9.37
CA VAL A 30 17.00 1.00 -9.91
C VAL A 30 16.77 1.86 -11.16
N LEU A 31 15.69 1.61 -11.92
CA LEU A 31 15.32 2.38 -13.11
C LEU A 31 14.55 3.68 -12.80
N ILE A 32 14.02 3.83 -11.58
CA ILE A 32 13.20 4.99 -11.17
C ILE A 32 14.03 6.04 -10.38
N LEU A 33 15.32 5.80 -10.14
CA LEU A 33 16.18 6.81 -9.54
C LEU A 33 16.41 7.96 -10.54
N PRO A 34 16.05 9.20 -10.20
CA PRO A 34 16.24 10.34 -11.10
C PRO A 34 17.72 10.53 -11.40
N GLU A 35 18.01 10.93 -12.63
CA GLU A 35 19.36 11.27 -13.08
C GLU A 35 20.06 12.18 -12.06
N PRO A 36 21.28 11.88 -11.60
CA PRO A 36 22.09 12.90 -10.96
C PRO A 36 22.35 13.97 -12.02
N TYR A 37 21.86 15.18 -11.76
CA TYR A 37 22.17 16.37 -12.54
C TYR A 37 23.67 16.38 -12.82
N SER A 38 24.04 16.46 -14.09
CA SER A 38 25.43 16.48 -14.52
C SER A 38 26.06 17.81 -14.13
N VAL A 39 26.63 17.86 -12.92
CA VAL A 39 27.51 18.96 -12.54
C VAL A 39 28.82 18.78 -13.30
N SER A 40 29.17 19.81 -14.08
CA SER A 40 30.44 19.96 -14.79
C SER A 40 31.63 19.61 -13.88
N PRO A 41 32.65 18.86 -14.35
CA PRO A 41 33.81 18.48 -13.55
C PRO A 41 34.79 19.65 -13.42
N GLN A 42 34.42 20.67 -12.65
CA GLN A 42 35.35 21.69 -12.14
C GLN A 42 34.95 22.11 -10.72
N GLN A 43 35.14 21.22 -9.75
CA GLN A 43 35.46 21.57 -8.35
C GLN A 43 35.74 20.27 -7.58
N GLN A 44 36.87 19.64 -7.91
CA GLN A 44 37.55 18.72 -7.02
C GLN A 44 38.47 19.55 -6.14
N ASP A 45 37.90 20.11 -5.08
CA ASP A 45 38.61 20.40 -3.84
C ASP A 45 37.58 20.14 -2.74
N ALA A 46 37.58 18.92 -2.22
CA ALA A 46 36.85 18.64 -0.99
C ALA A 46 37.47 19.53 0.09
N PRO A 47 36.72 20.47 0.70
CA PRO A 47 37.30 21.31 1.73
C PRO A 47 37.80 20.38 2.83
N SER A 48 39.09 20.49 3.10
CA SER A 48 39.76 19.88 4.25
C SER A 48 38.87 20.00 5.47
N LYS A 49 38.45 18.89 6.10
CA LYS A 49 37.99 18.64 7.51
C LYS A 49 37.69 19.84 8.45
N GLN A 50 37.25 20.97 7.95
CA GLN A 50 37.03 22.20 8.68
C GLN A 50 35.57 22.15 9.08
N ARG A 51 35.30 22.18 10.39
CA ARG A 51 33.93 22.11 10.92
C ARG A 51 33.11 23.21 10.24
N GLN A 52 32.13 22.83 9.44
CA GLN A 52 31.17 23.74 8.86
C GLN A 52 30.45 24.45 10.00
N GLN A 53 30.58 25.77 10.04
CA GLN A 53 29.85 26.59 10.99
C GLN A 53 28.49 26.94 10.38
N VAL A 54 27.44 26.92 11.18
CA VAL A 54 26.11 27.34 10.75
C VAL A 54 25.70 28.55 11.57
N LEU A 55 25.51 29.68 10.87
CA LEU A 55 24.99 30.92 11.42
C LEU A 55 23.56 31.12 10.93
N VAL A 56 22.61 31.18 11.86
CA VAL A 56 21.23 31.54 11.57
C VAL A 56 21.04 33.03 11.86
N LEU A 57 20.77 33.80 10.82
CA LEU A 57 20.42 35.22 10.91
C LEU A 57 18.89 35.32 11.01
N LEU A 58 18.40 35.65 12.21
CA LEU A 58 16.98 35.86 12.46
C LEU A 58 16.64 37.34 12.28
N VAL A 59 15.91 37.68 11.23
CA VAL A 59 15.42 39.04 11.00
C VAL A 59 14.00 39.16 11.53
N ASP A 60 13.82 39.84 12.66
CA ASP A 60 12.52 40.03 13.30
C ASP A 60 12.55 41.24 14.25
N SER A 61 11.42 41.64 14.82
CA SER A 61 11.40 42.61 15.92
C SER A 61 11.69 41.89 17.24
N THR A 62 12.69 42.39 17.95
CA THR A 62 13.18 41.90 19.25
C THR A 62 13.32 43.05 20.25
N ASP A 63 12.51 44.10 20.09
CA ASP A 63 12.62 45.35 20.86
C ASP A 63 12.37 45.16 22.37
N HIS A 64 11.65 44.11 22.78
CA HIS A 64 11.24 43.82 24.16
C HIS A 64 11.21 42.31 24.45
N VAL A 65 11.12 41.96 25.74
CA VAL A 65 10.89 40.59 26.23
C VAL A 65 9.49 40.11 25.80
N ASP A 66 9.35 38.83 25.45
CA ASP A 66 8.13 38.16 24.95
C ASP A 66 7.71 38.63 23.54
N THR A 67 8.67 39.13 22.74
CA THR A 67 8.42 39.52 21.34
C THR A 67 8.23 38.33 20.41
N HIS A 68 7.62 38.59 19.25
CA HIS A 68 7.53 37.61 18.17
C HIS A 68 8.92 37.03 17.81
N GLY A 69 9.94 37.88 17.67
CA GLY A 69 11.30 37.46 17.36
C GLY A 69 11.94 36.57 18.43
N GLU A 70 11.66 36.78 19.73
CA GLU A 70 12.16 35.90 20.79
C GLU A 70 11.54 34.50 20.72
N HIS A 71 10.25 34.40 20.41
CA HIS A 71 9.60 33.10 20.20
C HIS A 71 10.12 32.38 18.96
N VAL A 72 10.28 33.09 17.84
CA VAL A 72 10.90 32.55 16.63
C VAL A 72 12.33 32.07 16.92
N HIS A 73 13.12 32.84 17.67
CA HIS A 73 14.46 32.45 18.12
C HIS A 73 14.42 31.15 18.94
N SER A 74 13.49 31.01 19.88
CA SER A 74 13.33 29.79 20.68
C SER A 74 13.04 28.55 19.83
N VAL A 75 12.23 28.70 18.77
CA VAL A 75 11.96 27.59 17.85
C VAL A 75 13.23 27.17 17.13
N ILE A 76 14.01 28.11 16.59
CA ILE A 76 15.29 27.78 15.93
C ILE A 76 16.20 27.00 16.89
N ARG A 77 16.35 27.49 18.13
CA ARG A 77 17.19 26.85 19.16
C ARG A 77 16.69 25.47 19.58
N GLN A 78 15.38 25.25 19.58
CA GLN A 78 14.80 23.94 19.88
C GLN A 78 15.19 22.88 18.84
N TYR A 79 15.33 23.27 17.56
CA TYR A 79 15.67 22.35 16.48
C TYR A 79 17.17 22.33 16.15
N CYS A 80 17.90 23.40 16.44
CA CYS A 80 19.36 23.46 16.35
C CYS A 80 19.95 24.13 17.59
N GLY A 81 20.29 23.32 18.59
CA GLY A 81 20.94 23.83 19.82
C GLY A 81 22.37 24.28 19.59
N ALA A 82 23.06 23.68 18.61
CA ALA A 82 24.46 23.95 18.29
C ALA A 82 24.67 25.09 17.27
N CYS A 83 23.62 25.56 16.59
CA CYS A 83 23.71 26.68 15.67
C CYS A 83 24.02 27.98 16.43
N GLU A 84 24.88 28.81 15.86
CA GLU A 84 24.93 30.21 16.24
C GLU A 84 23.69 30.90 15.70
N VAL A 85 22.98 31.65 16.54
CA VAL A 85 21.80 32.41 16.11
C VAL A 85 22.02 33.87 16.45
N ARG A 86 22.06 34.72 15.44
CA ARG A 86 22.20 36.17 15.57
C ARG A 86 20.90 36.85 15.16
N GLN A 87 20.33 37.61 16.08
CA GLN A 87 19.13 38.40 15.84
C GLN A 87 19.50 39.72 15.17
N ILE A 88 18.80 40.05 14.08
CA ILE A 88 18.87 41.32 13.37
C ILE A 88 17.58 42.06 13.67
N ASN A 89 17.64 42.97 14.63
CA ASN A 89 16.46 43.62 15.17
C ASN A 89 15.90 44.65 14.20
N VAL A 90 14.65 44.46 13.81
CA VAL A 90 13.88 45.42 13.03
C VAL A 90 13.03 46.28 13.95
N HIS A 91 13.57 47.45 14.29
CA HIS A 91 12.97 48.36 15.26
C HIS A 91 11.64 48.96 14.77
N GLY A 92 10.62 48.90 15.63
CA GLY A 92 9.30 49.50 15.39
C GLY A 92 8.40 48.70 14.45
N ASN A 93 7.38 49.36 13.87
CA ASN A 93 6.38 48.65 13.08
C ASN A 93 6.97 47.99 11.82
N MET A 94 6.70 46.71 11.67
CA MET A 94 7.20 45.94 10.54
C MET A 94 6.68 46.49 9.20
N SER A 95 7.59 46.84 8.29
CA SER A 95 7.26 47.39 6.97
C SER A 95 8.21 46.86 5.90
N ALA A 96 7.78 46.89 4.64
CA ALA A 96 8.62 46.48 3.51
C ALA A 96 9.92 47.30 3.40
N SER A 97 9.89 48.59 3.75
CA SER A 97 11.09 49.44 3.75
C SER A 97 12.07 49.04 4.84
N ARG A 98 11.58 48.68 6.03
CA ARG A 98 12.41 48.17 7.13
C ARG A 98 12.98 46.80 6.82
N LEU A 99 12.22 45.92 6.15
CA LEU A 99 12.74 44.63 5.67
C LEU A 99 13.92 44.82 4.74
N GLN A 100 13.78 45.75 3.78
CA GLN A 100 14.86 46.06 2.85
C GLN A 100 16.11 46.59 3.55
N LEU A 101 15.96 47.38 4.62
CA LEU A 101 17.09 47.86 5.41
C LEU A 101 17.78 46.69 6.15
N ALA A 102 17.00 45.83 6.79
CA ALA A 102 17.53 44.67 7.50
C ALA A 102 18.21 43.68 6.54
N LEU A 103 17.66 43.45 5.35
CA LEU A 103 18.29 42.62 4.33
C LEU A 103 19.60 43.21 3.81
N LYS A 104 19.74 44.55 3.74
CA LYS A 104 21.03 45.18 3.43
C LYS A 104 22.07 44.91 4.52
N GLU A 105 21.69 45.02 5.79
CA GLU A 105 22.58 44.70 6.91
C GLU A 105 23.00 43.22 6.87
N VAL A 106 22.04 42.31 6.69
CA VAL A 106 22.28 40.87 6.51
C VAL A 106 23.25 40.61 5.37
N ARG A 107 23.12 41.30 4.24
CA ARG A 107 24.05 41.16 3.11
C ARG A 107 25.48 41.55 3.46
N GLU A 108 25.68 42.64 4.20
CA GLU A 108 27.03 43.03 4.62
C GLU A 108 27.61 42.03 5.64
N ILE A 109 26.78 41.45 6.51
CA ILE A 109 27.20 40.36 7.40
C ILE A 109 27.65 39.15 6.58
N VAL A 110 26.81 38.69 5.64
CA VAL A 110 27.09 37.51 4.80
C VAL A 110 28.37 37.68 3.98
N ARG A 111 28.61 38.87 3.43
CA ARG A 111 29.85 39.20 2.70
C ARG A 111 31.11 39.11 3.56
N GLY A 112 30.99 39.38 4.86
CA GLY A 112 32.10 39.36 5.80
C GLY A 112 32.31 38.01 6.49
N MET A 113 31.54 36.97 6.15
CA MET A 113 31.68 35.66 6.79
C MET A 113 32.88 34.89 6.23
N GLU A 114 33.44 34.02 7.08
CA GLU A 114 34.41 33.03 6.65
C GLU A 114 33.80 32.09 5.60
N PRO A 115 34.55 31.66 4.56
CA PRO A 115 34.05 30.79 3.51
C PRO A 115 33.47 29.45 3.99
N THR A 116 33.86 28.99 5.19
CA THR A 116 33.38 27.75 5.81
C THR A 116 32.06 27.90 6.57
N THR A 117 31.54 29.13 6.67
CA THR A 117 30.31 29.42 7.41
C THR A 117 29.12 29.44 6.46
N THR A 118 28.13 28.60 6.73
CA THR A 118 26.84 28.65 6.05
C THR A 118 25.91 29.63 6.77
N ALA A 119 25.36 30.59 6.02
CA ALA A 119 24.27 31.44 6.51
C ALA A 119 22.90 30.87 6.17
N ILE A 120 22.04 30.78 7.17
CA ILE A 120 20.60 30.55 7.02
C ILE A 120 19.88 31.81 7.49
N ILE A 121 19.06 32.41 6.65
CA ILE A 121 18.35 33.66 6.94
C ILE A 121 16.88 33.32 7.13
N ASN A 122 16.38 33.46 8.37
CA ASN A 122 14.98 33.23 8.69
C ASN A 122 14.19 34.54 8.67
N LEU A 123 13.14 34.58 7.84
CA LEU A 123 12.26 35.72 7.61
C LEU A 123 10.82 35.34 7.96
N SER A 124 10.48 35.40 9.25
CA SER A 124 9.15 35.00 9.76
C SER A 124 8.05 36.04 9.55
N TRP A 125 8.13 36.85 8.48
CA TRP A 125 7.21 37.92 8.12
C TRP A 125 7.40 38.35 6.66
N GLY A 126 6.47 39.14 6.12
CA GLY A 126 6.50 39.54 4.71
C GLY A 126 5.38 40.50 4.31
N THR A 127 5.13 40.60 3.00
CA THR A 127 4.13 41.48 2.38
C THR A 127 3.56 40.88 1.10
N TYR A 128 2.31 41.24 0.76
CA TYR A 128 1.70 40.89 -0.52
C TYR A 128 2.16 41.77 -1.69
N THR A 129 2.95 42.81 -1.41
CA THR A 129 3.44 43.73 -2.45
C THR A 129 4.81 43.30 -2.94
N TYR A 130 4.96 43.11 -4.25
CA TYR A 130 6.27 42.89 -4.86
C TYR A 130 7.12 44.16 -4.81
N HIS A 131 8.37 44.03 -4.35
CA HIS A 131 9.33 45.13 -4.35
C HIS A 131 10.62 44.70 -5.06
N ALA A 132 10.92 45.33 -6.20
CA ALA A 132 12.09 45.00 -7.01
C ALA A 132 13.41 45.17 -6.24
N ALA A 133 13.52 46.19 -5.38
CA ALA A 133 14.69 46.40 -4.54
C ALA A 133 14.90 45.27 -3.51
N MET A 134 13.81 44.74 -2.96
CA MET A 134 13.86 43.61 -2.03
C MET A 134 14.31 42.34 -2.76
N HIS A 135 13.68 42.04 -3.89
CA HIS A 135 14.03 40.88 -4.73
C HIS A 135 15.51 40.92 -5.16
N LYS A 136 16.01 42.10 -5.55
CA LYS A 136 17.43 42.29 -5.89
C LYS A 136 18.35 41.87 -4.74
N ILE A 137 18.06 42.31 -3.51
CA ILE A 137 18.89 41.97 -2.34
C ILE A 137 18.76 40.48 -1.99
N THR A 138 17.56 39.92 -2.07
CA THR A 138 17.32 38.48 -1.90
C THR A 138 18.18 37.65 -2.86
N ARG A 139 18.23 38.04 -4.14
CA ARG A 139 19.08 37.37 -5.13
C ARG A 139 20.57 37.52 -4.82
N GLU A 140 21.02 38.72 -4.45
CA GLU A 140 22.41 38.93 -4.02
C GLU A 140 22.79 38.04 -2.83
N LEU A 141 21.90 37.84 -1.86
CA LEU A 141 22.11 36.94 -0.72
C LEU A 141 22.19 35.47 -1.15
N HIS A 142 21.29 35.06 -2.04
CA HIS A 142 21.29 33.72 -2.61
C HIS A 142 22.58 33.45 -3.41
N ASP A 143 23.04 34.41 -4.21
CA ASP A 143 24.27 34.31 -5.02
C ASP A 143 25.52 34.25 -4.14
N LEU A 144 25.46 34.78 -2.92
CA LEU A 144 26.51 34.61 -1.89
C LEU A 144 26.45 33.24 -1.19
N GLY A 145 25.52 32.37 -1.57
CA GLY A 145 25.35 31.02 -1.01
C GLY A 145 24.55 30.97 0.29
N ALA A 146 23.89 32.06 0.69
CA ALA A 146 23.00 32.05 1.86
C ALA A 146 21.69 31.33 1.54
N VAL A 147 21.16 30.58 2.51
CA VAL A 147 19.85 29.94 2.40
C VAL A 147 18.79 30.86 2.99
N LEU A 148 17.84 31.31 2.18
CA LEU A 148 16.74 32.15 2.63
C LEU A 148 15.50 31.30 2.89
N ILE A 149 14.91 31.43 4.08
CA ILE A 149 13.72 30.70 4.50
C ILE A 149 12.71 31.72 5.03
N ALA A 150 11.50 31.73 4.47
CA ALA A 150 10.50 32.73 4.80
C ALA A 150 9.11 32.11 5.03
N SER A 151 8.32 32.73 5.90
CA SER A 151 6.96 32.29 6.19
C SER A 151 6.00 32.64 5.04
N ALA A 152 5.08 31.73 4.71
CA ALA A 152 4.16 31.91 3.59
C ALA A 152 3.02 32.92 3.86
N GLY A 153 2.77 33.32 5.10
CA GLY A 153 1.64 34.18 5.49
C GLY A 153 0.42 33.39 5.98
N ASN A 154 -0.54 34.09 6.61
CA ASN A 154 -1.58 33.48 7.45
C ASN A 154 -3.01 33.87 7.05
N ASP A 155 -3.27 34.11 5.76
CA ASP A 155 -4.55 34.60 5.26
C ASP A 155 -5.35 33.56 4.45
N ASN A 156 -4.90 32.30 4.44
CA ASN A 156 -5.47 31.20 3.68
C ASN A 156 -5.70 31.54 2.19
N THR A 157 -4.70 32.12 1.54
CA THR A 157 -4.78 32.52 0.13
C THR A 157 -3.63 31.94 -0.69
N SER A 158 -3.83 31.83 -2.01
CA SER A 158 -2.78 31.47 -2.97
C SER A 158 -1.99 32.67 -3.50
N LYS A 159 -2.34 33.89 -3.08
CA LYS A 159 -1.64 35.12 -3.47
C LYS A 159 -0.17 35.04 -3.05
N PRO A 160 0.78 35.34 -3.95
CA PRO A 160 2.20 35.41 -3.62
C PRO A 160 2.46 36.32 -2.42
N PHE A 161 3.22 35.81 -1.45
CA PHE A 161 3.63 36.53 -0.26
C PHE A 161 5.15 36.65 -0.25
N TYR A 162 5.67 37.88 -0.25
CA TYR A 162 7.09 38.15 -0.42
C TYR A 162 7.76 38.43 0.93
N PRO A 163 8.96 37.89 1.18
CA PRO A 163 9.87 37.28 0.19
C PRO A 163 9.67 35.78 -0.05
N ALA A 164 8.76 35.10 0.65
CA ALA A 164 8.55 33.65 0.53
C ALA A 164 8.22 33.16 -0.89
N ALA A 165 7.63 34.01 -1.72
CA ALA A 165 7.29 33.72 -3.11
C ALA A 165 8.38 34.12 -4.14
N PHE A 166 9.58 34.52 -3.70
CA PHE A 166 10.73 34.63 -4.60
C PHE A 166 11.34 33.26 -4.84
N ASP A 167 11.79 32.98 -6.06
CA ASP A 167 12.34 31.67 -6.47
C ASP A 167 13.61 31.30 -5.67
N GLU A 168 14.36 32.31 -5.21
CA GLU A 168 15.57 32.15 -4.40
C GLU A 168 15.28 31.81 -2.92
N VAL A 169 14.01 31.79 -2.51
CA VAL A 169 13.58 31.67 -1.10
C VAL A 169 12.79 30.39 -0.90
N LEU A 170 13.10 29.66 0.16
CA LEU A 170 12.25 28.57 0.63
C LEU A 170 11.01 29.13 1.33
N GLY A 171 9.90 29.19 0.60
CA GLY A 171 8.60 29.57 1.15
C GLY A 171 7.97 28.46 1.97
N ILE A 172 7.75 28.72 3.27
CA ILE A 172 7.29 27.71 4.24
C ILE A 172 5.85 27.95 4.66
N CYS A 173 4.98 27.01 4.30
CA CYS A 173 3.60 26.96 4.80
C CYS A 173 3.52 26.29 6.19
N SER A 174 2.38 26.48 6.85
CA SER A 174 2.08 25.84 8.12
C SER A 174 1.22 24.62 7.88
N SER A 175 1.58 23.49 8.48
CA SER A 175 0.76 22.27 8.55
C SER A 175 0.17 22.06 9.94
N SER A 176 -0.86 21.24 10.01
CA SER A 176 -1.32 20.67 11.27
C SER A 176 -0.23 19.81 11.91
N ARG A 177 -0.18 19.83 13.25
CA ARG A 177 0.68 18.94 14.04
C ARG A 177 0.11 17.52 14.11
N TYR A 178 -1.22 17.40 14.07
CA TYR A 178 -1.93 16.14 14.34
C TYR A 178 -2.39 15.42 13.08
N ARG A 179 -2.59 16.17 12.00
CA ARG A 179 -3.03 15.64 10.70
C ARG A 179 -1.99 15.99 9.64
N GLN A 180 -1.83 15.14 8.64
CA GLN A 180 -1.07 15.50 7.45
C GLN A 180 -1.93 16.41 6.57
N THR A 181 -2.17 17.64 7.01
CA THR A 181 -2.92 18.63 6.25
C THR A 181 -2.32 20.02 6.46
N LYS A 182 -2.54 20.92 5.49
CA LYS A 182 -2.26 22.35 5.65
C LYS A 182 -3.05 22.93 6.84
N ALA A 183 -2.45 23.84 7.60
CA ALA A 183 -3.18 24.61 8.60
C ALA A 183 -4.23 25.50 7.92
N ALA A 184 -5.39 25.66 8.56
CA ALA A 184 -6.52 26.38 7.97
C ALA A 184 -6.19 27.83 7.60
N TYR A 185 -5.29 28.48 8.34
CA TYR A 185 -4.85 29.86 8.09
C TYR A 185 -3.70 29.97 7.09
N SER A 186 -2.96 28.89 6.79
CA SER A 186 -1.73 29.01 6.01
C SER A 186 -2.02 29.40 4.57
N ASN A 187 -1.25 30.34 4.03
CA ASN A 187 -1.17 30.53 2.58
C ASN A 187 -0.58 29.29 1.88
N PHE A 188 -0.82 29.20 0.58
CA PHE A 188 -0.48 28.05 -0.27
C PHE A 188 -0.20 28.49 -1.71
N GLY A 189 0.16 27.57 -2.58
CA GLY A 189 0.40 27.84 -3.99
C GLY A 189 1.74 27.28 -4.48
N PRO A 190 1.98 27.30 -5.80
CA PRO A 190 3.15 26.67 -6.42
C PRO A 190 4.49 27.30 -6.01
N TRP A 191 4.47 28.52 -5.44
CA TRP A 191 5.63 29.22 -4.92
C TRP A 191 6.04 28.75 -3.51
N VAL A 192 5.24 27.91 -2.85
CA VAL A 192 5.56 27.33 -1.55
C VAL A 192 6.40 26.07 -1.75
N SER A 193 7.55 25.99 -1.07
CA SER A 193 8.48 24.88 -1.19
C SER A 193 8.04 23.65 -0.40
N LEU A 194 7.69 23.81 0.88
CA LEU A 194 7.18 22.75 1.76
C LEU A 194 6.43 23.35 2.97
N CYS A 195 5.73 22.51 3.73
CA CYS A 195 5.10 22.89 5.00
C CYS A 195 5.85 22.35 6.20
N ALA A 196 5.81 23.06 7.31
CA ALA A 196 6.17 22.51 8.62
C ALA A 196 5.08 22.82 9.66
N PRO A 197 5.00 22.06 10.76
CA PRO A 197 4.08 22.38 11.85
C PRO A 197 4.31 23.81 12.37
N GLY A 198 3.28 24.67 12.31
CA GLY A 198 3.37 26.07 12.77
C GLY A 198 2.71 26.34 14.12
N LEU A 199 2.49 25.31 14.95
CA LEU A 199 1.94 25.45 16.30
C LEU A 199 3.09 25.42 17.32
N HIS A 200 3.23 26.49 18.11
CA HIS A 200 4.31 26.66 19.09
C HIS A 200 3.76 26.96 20.49
N TYR A 201 4.42 26.43 21.51
CA TYR A 201 4.12 26.77 22.91
C TYR A 201 5.03 27.91 23.34
N VAL A 202 4.42 29.04 23.64
CA VAL A 202 5.06 30.27 24.08
C VAL A 202 5.14 30.29 25.60
N SER A 203 6.33 30.42 26.17
CA SER A 203 6.51 30.57 27.61
C SER A 203 6.42 32.05 27.98
N ARG A 204 5.32 32.48 28.64
CA ARG A 204 5.24 33.83 29.19
C ARG A 204 5.80 33.86 30.62
N PRO A 205 6.58 34.88 31.02
CA PRO A 205 7.21 34.94 32.34
C PRO A 205 6.23 34.96 33.53
N LEU A 206 4.94 35.29 33.32
CA LEU A 206 4.01 35.57 34.43
C LEU A 206 2.76 34.70 34.49
N GLN A 207 2.41 33.96 33.45
CA GLN A 207 1.27 33.03 33.47
C GLN A 207 1.54 31.90 32.49
N HIS A 208 1.34 30.67 32.96
CA HIS A 208 1.34 29.40 32.21
C HIS A 208 1.30 29.56 30.68
N GLY A 209 2.30 28.99 30.01
CA GLY A 209 2.56 29.20 28.59
C GLY A 209 1.33 29.22 27.68
N GLY A 210 1.34 30.13 26.70
CA GLY A 210 0.30 30.25 25.67
C GLY A 210 0.59 29.38 24.45
N ILE A 211 -0.43 29.11 23.64
CA ILE A 211 -0.24 28.48 22.33
C ILE A 211 -0.31 29.59 21.28
N ALA A 212 0.74 29.71 20.46
CA ALA A 212 0.75 30.57 19.28
C ALA A 212 0.74 29.70 18.02
N SER A 213 0.13 30.21 16.95
CA SER A 213 0.05 29.50 15.67
C SER A 213 0.28 30.46 14.52
N GLY A 214 1.08 30.02 13.54
CA GLY A 214 1.43 30.82 12.38
C GLY A 214 2.52 30.16 11.54
N THR A 215 2.56 30.51 10.26
CA THR A 215 3.68 30.18 9.36
C THR A 215 5.02 30.72 9.88
N SER A 216 4.97 31.78 10.70
CA SER A 216 6.11 32.34 11.44
C SER A 216 6.76 31.39 12.44
N PHE A 217 6.10 30.30 12.84
CA PHE A 217 6.68 29.21 13.66
C PHE A 217 7.07 27.97 12.83
N ALA A 218 6.54 27.84 11.62
CA ALA A 218 6.93 26.80 10.68
C ALA A 218 8.29 27.10 10.01
N SER A 219 8.48 28.34 9.56
CA SER A 219 9.76 28.83 8.98
C SER A 219 10.99 28.60 9.88
N PRO A 220 10.98 28.99 11.17
CA PRO A 220 12.13 28.78 12.06
C PRO A 220 12.38 27.31 12.37
N MET A 221 11.36 26.46 12.33
CA MET A 221 11.54 25.01 12.46
C MET A 221 12.35 24.47 11.29
N VAL A 222 12.01 24.85 10.06
CA VAL A 222 12.79 24.44 8.87
C VAL A 222 14.21 25.00 8.95
N SER A 223 14.38 26.24 9.39
CA SER A 223 15.70 26.86 9.58
C SER A 223 16.57 26.10 10.58
N GLY A 224 16.01 25.75 11.74
CA GLY A 224 16.70 24.95 12.75
C GLY A 224 17.01 23.53 12.27
N VAL A 225 16.04 22.85 11.65
CA VAL A 225 16.24 21.49 11.11
C VAL A 225 17.33 21.47 10.03
N LEU A 226 17.30 22.41 9.08
CA LEU A 226 18.36 22.53 8.08
C LEU A 226 19.72 22.78 8.72
N GLY A 227 19.79 23.70 9.68
CA GLY A 227 21.03 24.03 10.35
C GLY A 227 21.63 22.82 11.10
N GLN A 228 20.80 22.08 11.83
CA GLN A 228 21.23 20.87 12.53
C GLN A 228 21.71 19.80 11.55
N HIS A 229 20.99 19.58 10.45
CA HIS A 229 21.40 18.61 9.42
C HIS A 229 22.75 18.95 8.77
N LEU A 230 23.03 20.24 8.53
CA LEU A 230 24.31 20.68 7.99
C LEU A 230 25.45 20.53 9.00
N LEU A 231 25.19 20.72 10.30
CA LEU A 231 26.17 20.45 11.35
C LEU A 231 26.48 18.95 11.47
N ASP A 232 25.47 18.09 11.33
CA ASP A 232 25.61 16.63 11.41
C ASP A 232 26.27 16.04 10.15
N ALA A 233 26.14 16.71 9.00
CA ALA A 233 26.72 16.31 7.72
C ALA A 233 27.69 17.37 7.17
N PRO A 234 28.88 17.56 7.77
CA PRO A 234 29.79 18.67 7.44
C PRO A 234 30.44 18.61 6.04
N CYS A 235 30.14 17.58 5.24
CA CYS A 235 30.55 17.47 3.84
C CYS A 235 29.39 17.83 2.88
N ALA A 236 28.20 18.08 3.42
CA ALA A 236 27.04 18.48 2.64
C ALA A 236 27.07 19.99 2.37
N THR A 237 26.77 20.37 1.14
CA THR A 237 26.52 21.77 0.81
C THR A 237 25.12 22.16 1.30
N PRO A 238 24.84 23.47 1.46
CA PRO A 238 23.49 23.94 1.78
C PRO A 238 22.44 23.43 0.78
N GLN A 239 22.79 23.34 -0.50
CA GLN A 239 21.92 22.82 -1.55
C GLN A 239 21.59 21.33 -1.36
N HIS A 240 22.53 20.50 -0.89
CA HIS A 240 22.25 19.11 -0.52
C HIS A 240 21.24 19.04 0.63
N GLY A 241 21.40 19.90 1.64
CA GLY A 241 20.45 20.00 2.75
C GLY A 241 19.04 20.40 2.29
N ILE A 242 18.93 21.42 1.44
CA ILE A 242 17.66 21.86 0.85
C ILE A 242 17.01 20.71 0.06
N GLN A 243 17.78 20.04 -0.79
CA GLN A 243 17.30 18.92 -1.58
C GLN A 243 16.79 17.78 -0.69
N ALA A 244 17.48 17.48 0.40
CA ALA A 244 17.05 16.47 1.36
C ALA A 244 15.66 16.82 1.93
N LEU A 245 15.47 18.07 2.38
CA LEU A 245 14.19 18.53 2.92
C LEU A 245 13.04 18.42 1.91
N LEU A 246 13.27 18.83 0.66
CA LEU A 246 12.24 18.85 -0.37
C LEU A 246 11.89 17.42 -0.85
N ARG A 247 12.90 16.57 -1.07
CA ARG A 247 12.67 15.22 -1.63
C ARG A 247 12.07 14.24 -0.64
N THR A 248 12.25 14.45 0.66
CA THR A 248 11.77 13.53 1.70
C THR A 248 10.56 14.06 2.44
N ALA A 249 9.98 15.19 2.02
CA ALA A 249 8.77 15.71 2.62
C ALA A 249 7.61 14.71 2.44
N ASP A 250 6.83 14.51 3.51
CA ASP A 250 5.65 13.65 3.51
C ASP A 250 4.56 14.28 2.62
N PRO A 251 4.09 13.61 1.56
CA PRO A 251 3.03 14.15 0.73
C PRO A 251 1.73 14.32 1.53
N PHE A 252 0.93 15.31 1.17
CA PHE A 252 -0.41 15.43 1.72
C PHE A 252 -1.37 14.43 1.03
N PRO A 253 -2.24 13.72 1.78
CA PRO A 253 -3.07 12.65 1.26
C PRO A 253 -4.23 13.09 0.35
N ASP A 254 -4.67 14.35 0.42
CA ASP A 254 -5.76 14.92 -0.40
C ASP A 254 -5.22 16.03 -1.32
N GLU A 255 -6.06 16.52 -2.26
CA GLU A 255 -5.88 17.51 -3.37
C GLU A 255 -5.12 18.83 -3.08
N ALA A 256 -4.35 18.93 -1.99
CA ALA A 256 -3.30 19.90 -1.74
C ALA A 256 -2.09 19.76 -2.70
N ALA A 257 -2.34 19.36 -3.96
CA ALA A 257 -1.39 19.42 -5.08
C ALA A 257 -0.92 20.87 -5.37
N GLU A 258 -1.52 21.86 -4.71
CA GLU A 258 -1.08 23.24 -4.73
C GLU A 258 0.13 23.53 -3.83
N MET A 259 0.73 22.51 -3.18
CA MET A 259 1.90 22.66 -2.32
C MET A 259 3.03 21.76 -2.81
N ALA A 260 4.19 22.34 -3.18
CA ALA A 260 5.13 21.68 -4.08
C ALA A 260 5.67 20.31 -3.60
N ASN A 261 5.99 20.17 -2.30
CA ASN A 261 6.65 18.95 -1.79
C ASN A 261 5.99 18.28 -0.57
N GLY A 262 5.00 18.91 0.08
CA GLY A 262 4.33 18.33 1.27
C GLY A 262 4.91 18.81 2.61
N ARG A 263 4.77 18.00 3.67
CA ARG A 263 5.17 18.35 5.05
C ARG A 263 6.58 17.88 5.38
N LEU A 264 7.36 18.72 6.05
CA LEU A 264 8.69 18.43 6.56
C LEU A 264 8.72 17.09 7.33
N ASN A 265 9.59 16.19 6.87
CA ASN A 265 9.98 14.98 7.58
C ASN A 265 11.47 15.07 7.90
N ARG A 266 11.78 15.48 9.14
CA ARG A 266 13.16 15.77 9.58
C ARG A 266 14.02 14.50 9.62
N GLU A 267 13.46 13.37 10.07
CA GLU A 267 14.19 12.11 10.17
C GLU A 267 14.56 11.56 8.78
N ALA A 268 13.62 11.59 7.84
CA ALA A 268 13.88 11.14 6.47
C ALA A 268 14.91 12.05 5.77
N ALA A 269 14.84 13.37 5.98
CA ALA A 269 15.80 14.31 5.42
C ALA A 269 17.21 14.10 6.00
N ALA A 270 17.35 13.89 7.32
CA ALA A 270 18.62 13.60 7.96
C ALA A 270 19.23 12.30 7.42
N HIS A 271 18.41 11.24 7.30
CA HIS A 271 18.85 9.97 6.73
C HIS A 271 19.33 10.14 5.28
N TYR A 272 18.53 10.78 4.42
CA TYR A 272 18.88 11.04 3.02
C TYR A 272 20.20 11.80 2.90
N LEU A 273 20.36 12.88 3.68
CA LEU A 273 21.57 13.71 3.66
C LEU A 273 22.80 12.91 4.09
N ASN A 274 22.71 12.17 5.19
CA ASN A 274 23.83 11.39 5.71
C ASN A 274 24.21 10.20 4.82
N THR A 275 23.24 9.53 4.20
CA THR A 275 23.50 8.39 3.30
C THR A 275 24.23 8.84 2.03
N LEU A 276 23.83 9.97 1.43
CA LEU A 276 24.37 10.41 0.14
C LEU A 276 25.57 11.36 0.28
N TYR A 277 25.61 12.15 1.35
CA TYR A 277 26.54 13.28 1.50
C TYR A 277 27.25 13.31 2.86
N GLY A 278 27.10 12.28 3.70
CA GLY A 278 27.86 12.16 4.94
C GLY A 278 29.37 12.13 4.68
N CYS A 279 30.19 12.69 5.57
CA CYS A 279 31.66 12.65 5.41
C CYS A 279 32.26 11.24 5.46
N GLN A 280 31.48 10.27 5.93
CA GLN A 280 31.78 8.85 5.86
C GLN A 280 30.89 8.11 4.87
N ALA A 281 30.24 8.81 3.93
CA ALA A 281 29.58 8.16 2.80
C ALA A 281 30.60 7.16 2.28
N GLN A 282 30.31 5.87 2.54
CA GLN A 282 31.24 4.79 2.25
C GLN A 282 31.70 5.00 0.81
N PRO A 283 32.94 4.67 0.45
CA PRO A 283 33.33 4.62 -0.96
C PRO A 283 32.37 3.64 -1.64
N GLY A 284 31.24 4.16 -2.10
CA GLY A 284 30.24 3.45 -2.84
C GLY A 284 30.97 3.05 -4.07
N ILE A 285 31.26 1.75 -4.14
CA ILE A 285 31.65 0.98 -5.32
C ILE A 285 31.89 1.92 -6.50
N GLY A 286 33.15 2.32 -6.66
CA GLY A 286 33.54 3.54 -7.35
C GLY A 286 32.75 3.79 -8.64
N VAL A 287 32.53 5.05 -8.97
CA VAL A 287 31.82 5.51 -10.18
C VAL A 287 32.37 4.86 -11.49
N ARG A 288 33.61 4.34 -11.47
CA ARG A 288 34.16 3.46 -12.52
C ARG A 288 33.48 2.09 -12.58
N THR A 289 33.28 1.42 -11.45
CA THR A 289 32.58 0.14 -11.32
C THR A 289 31.11 0.24 -11.70
N LEU A 290 30.43 1.35 -11.39
CA LEU A 290 29.05 1.58 -11.83
C LEU A 290 28.92 1.82 -13.35
N ARG A 291 29.90 2.46 -14.01
CA ARG A 291 29.93 2.55 -15.48
C ARG A 291 30.18 1.19 -16.14
N THR A 292 31.05 0.37 -15.56
CA THR A 292 31.31 -0.99 -16.05
C THR A 292 30.11 -1.91 -15.81
N LEU A 293 29.47 -1.82 -14.64
CA LEU A 293 28.24 -2.56 -14.31
C LEU A 293 27.05 -2.12 -15.16
N ARG A 294 26.93 -0.83 -15.53
CA ARG A 294 25.87 -0.34 -16.44
C ARG A 294 26.06 -0.86 -17.87
N ARG A 295 27.31 -1.06 -18.33
CA ARG A 295 27.60 -1.63 -19.65
C ARG A 295 27.41 -3.16 -19.68
N ILE A 296 27.63 -3.84 -18.55
CA ILE A 296 27.37 -5.27 -18.40
C ILE A 296 25.87 -5.53 -18.19
N SER A 297 25.14 -4.67 -17.47
CA SER A 297 23.72 -4.89 -17.16
C SER A 297 22.80 -4.78 -18.37
N SER A 298 23.10 -3.92 -19.35
CA SER A 298 22.23 -3.78 -20.53
C SER A 298 22.18 -5.06 -21.37
N ASN A 299 23.33 -5.69 -21.61
CA ASN A 299 23.40 -6.87 -22.48
C ASN A 299 23.20 -8.19 -21.71
N ALA A 300 23.69 -8.29 -20.47
CA ALA A 300 23.55 -9.51 -19.68
C ALA A 300 22.11 -9.73 -19.17
N PHE A 301 21.35 -8.68 -18.83
CA PHE A 301 19.96 -8.85 -18.40
C PHE A 301 19.01 -9.17 -19.55
N LEU A 302 19.26 -8.64 -20.75
CA LEU A 302 18.52 -9.05 -21.95
C LEU A 302 18.77 -10.53 -22.28
N PHE A 303 20.02 -10.98 -22.19
CA PHE A 303 20.38 -12.40 -22.41
C PHE A 303 19.84 -13.32 -21.32
N LEU A 304 19.95 -12.93 -20.05
CA LEU A 304 19.44 -13.71 -18.92
C LEU A 304 17.91 -13.73 -18.92
N GLY A 305 17.26 -12.61 -19.29
CA GLY A 305 15.81 -12.53 -19.47
C GLY A 305 15.32 -13.44 -20.60
N LEU A 306 16.03 -13.49 -21.73
CA LEU A 306 15.74 -14.42 -22.82
C LEU A 306 15.96 -15.88 -22.42
N LEU A 307 17.02 -16.20 -21.66
CA LEU A 307 17.28 -17.55 -21.17
C LEU A 307 16.24 -18.00 -20.13
N VAL A 308 15.84 -17.12 -19.21
CA VAL A 308 14.77 -17.40 -18.25
C VAL A 308 13.43 -17.54 -18.97
N TYR A 309 13.12 -16.67 -19.94
CA TYR A 309 11.92 -16.80 -20.75
C TYR A 309 11.90 -18.10 -21.56
N ALA A 310 13.01 -18.50 -22.17
CA ALA A 310 13.15 -19.76 -22.88
C ALA A 310 13.03 -20.96 -21.92
N ALA A 311 13.67 -20.93 -20.75
CA ALA A 311 13.57 -21.99 -19.76
C ALA A 311 12.13 -22.11 -19.21
N VAL A 312 11.47 -21.00 -18.88
CA VAL A 312 10.07 -21.02 -18.43
C VAL A 312 9.14 -21.49 -19.55
N SER A 313 9.38 -21.11 -20.80
CA SER A 313 8.57 -21.56 -21.94
C SER A 313 8.79 -23.05 -22.27
N ILE A 314 10.00 -23.56 -22.13
CA ILE A 314 10.32 -24.97 -22.40
C ILE A 314 9.87 -25.86 -21.24
N PHE A 315 10.05 -25.43 -19.98
CA PHE A 315 9.74 -26.26 -18.83
C PHE A 315 8.34 -26.03 -18.28
N ALA A 316 7.86 -24.80 -18.12
CA ALA A 316 6.55 -24.55 -17.49
C ALA A 316 5.36 -24.76 -18.43
N PHE A 317 5.53 -24.51 -19.73
CA PHE A 317 4.43 -24.60 -20.69
C PHE A 317 3.93 -26.04 -20.91
N PRO A 318 4.80 -27.07 -21.04
CA PRO A 318 4.34 -28.45 -21.12
C PRO A 318 3.64 -28.93 -19.84
N PHE A 319 4.11 -28.53 -18.65
CA PHE A 319 3.45 -28.89 -17.40
C PHE A 319 2.11 -28.17 -17.20
N LEU A 320 2.02 -26.89 -17.56
CA LEU A 320 0.75 -26.15 -17.50
C LEU A 320 -0.24 -26.69 -18.54
N PHE A 321 0.23 -27.03 -19.74
CA PHE A 321 -0.61 -27.63 -20.78
C PHE A 321 -1.09 -29.03 -20.38
N ALA A 322 -0.21 -29.87 -19.82
CA ALA A 322 -0.59 -31.18 -19.27
C ALA A 322 -1.58 -31.03 -18.10
N TYR A 323 -1.34 -30.09 -17.18
CA TYR A 323 -2.23 -29.81 -16.05
C TYR A 323 -3.61 -29.31 -16.52
N ILE A 324 -3.66 -28.45 -17.54
CA ILE A 324 -4.90 -27.97 -18.14
C ILE A 324 -5.63 -29.13 -18.83
N LEU A 325 -4.94 -29.96 -19.61
CA LEU A 325 -5.54 -31.14 -20.25
C LEU A 325 -6.07 -32.15 -19.23
N GLU A 326 -5.35 -32.39 -18.12
CA GLU A 326 -5.79 -33.26 -17.04
C GLU A 326 -7.02 -32.67 -16.32
N ARG A 327 -7.06 -31.36 -16.07
CA ARG A 327 -8.23 -30.67 -15.52
C ARG A 327 -9.43 -30.69 -16.45
N PHE A 328 -9.22 -30.57 -17.77
CA PHE A 328 -10.27 -30.73 -18.76
C PHE A 328 -10.80 -32.16 -18.80
N ARG A 329 -9.92 -33.17 -18.74
CA ARG A 329 -10.29 -34.58 -18.67
C ARG A 329 -11.11 -34.88 -17.41
N LEU A 330 -10.65 -34.43 -16.24
CA LEU A 330 -11.37 -34.60 -14.97
C LEU A 330 -12.73 -33.89 -14.96
N ARG A 331 -12.84 -32.71 -15.58
CA ARG A 331 -14.14 -32.03 -15.73
C ARG A 331 -15.06 -32.75 -16.71
N ALA A 332 -14.53 -33.30 -17.80
CA ALA A 332 -15.31 -34.10 -18.75
C ALA A 332 -15.85 -35.37 -18.08
N ASP A 333 -15.02 -36.08 -17.30
CA ASP A 333 -15.43 -37.27 -16.55
C ASP A 333 -16.47 -36.92 -15.47
N GLN A 334 -16.29 -35.82 -14.72
CA GLN A 334 -17.29 -35.35 -13.75
C GLN A 334 -18.62 -34.93 -14.39
N GLN A 335 -18.60 -34.35 -15.59
CA GLN A 335 -19.83 -34.02 -16.32
C GLN A 335 -20.52 -35.27 -16.86
N LEU A 336 -19.78 -36.29 -17.27
CA LEU A 336 -20.32 -37.58 -17.70
C LEU A 336 -20.98 -38.32 -16.53
N ASP A 337 -20.32 -38.38 -15.36
CA ASP A 337 -20.88 -39.00 -14.15
C ASP A 337 -22.12 -38.26 -13.64
N ALA A 338 -22.12 -36.92 -13.68
CA ALA A 338 -23.29 -36.13 -13.31
C ALA A 338 -24.47 -36.36 -14.29
N ALA A 339 -24.20 -36.44 -15.59
CA ALA A 339 -25.24 -36.73 -16.59
C ALA A 339 -25.81 -38.15 -16.42
N ILE A 340 -24.95 -39.13 -16.11
CA ILE A 340 -25.37 -40.50 -15.80
C ILE A 340 -26.25 -40.52 -14.54
N GLN A 341 -25.86 -39.83 -13.47
CA GLN A 341 -26.65 -39.77 -12.22
C GLN A 341 -28.00 -39.08 -12.40
N ILE A 342 -28.08 -38.02 -13.21
CA ILE A 342 -29.36 -37.34 -13.53
C ILE A 342 -30.27 -38.28 -14.34
N ALA A 343 -29.73 -38.99 -15.34
CA ALA A 343 -30.49 -39.97 -16.11
C ALA A 343 -30.99 -41.14 -15.23
N TYR A 344 -30.19 -41.61 -14.27
CA TYR A 344 -30.63 -42.60 -13.29
C TYR A 344 -31.71 -42.05 -12.35
N ALA A 345 -31.58 -40.82 -11.85
CA ALA A 345 -32.54 -40.18 -10.95
C ALA A 345 -33.91 -39.92 -11.62
N GLU A 346 -33.91 -39.42 -12.87
CA GLU A 346 -35.15 -39.23 -13.65
C GLU A 346 -35.85 -40.57 -13.93
N SER A 347 -35.08 -41.63 -14.22
CA SER A 347 -35.63 -42.98 -14.39
C SER A 347 -36.23 -43.55 -13.11
N ALA A 348 -35.72 -43.19 -11.92
CA ALA A 348 -36.22 -43.65 -10.64
C ALA A 348 -37.52 -42.92 -10.23
N ALA A 349 -37.59 -41.61 -10.47
CA ALA A 349 -38.78 -40.79 -10.22
C ALA A 349 -39.95 -41.19 -11.13
N TYR A 350 -39.68 -41.46 -12.42
CA TYR A 350 -40.71 -41.96 -13.34
C TYR A 350 -41.23 -43.34 -12.92
N ARG A 351 -40.33 -44.24 -12.50
CA ARG A 351 -40.70 -45.59 -12.02
C ARG A 351 -41.60 -45.54 -10.79
N SER A 352 -41.32 -44.68 -9.80
CA SER A 352 -42.12 -44.58 -8.57
C SER A 352 -43.51 -44.00 -8.81
N GLN A 353 -43.62 -42.94 -9.64
CA GLN A 353 -44.92 -42.34 -9.99
C GLN A 353 -45.79 -43.33 -10.77
N ARG A 354 -45.19 -44.06 -11.72
CA ARG A 354 -45.89 -45.06 -12.53
C ARG A 354 -46.39 -46.24 -11.68
N LEU A 355 -45.54 -46.74 -10.77
CA LEU A 355 -45.91 -47.78 -9.82
C LEU A 355 -47.12 -47.38 -8.97
N ASN A 356 -47.12 -46.16 -8.42
CA ASN A 356 -48.24 -45.65 -7.62
C ASN A 356 -49.55 -45.56 -8.42
N THR A 357 -49.46 -45.16 -9.68
CA THR A 357 -50.63 -45.07 -10.58
C THR A 357 -51.23 -46.45 -10.84
N LEU A 358 -50.40 -47.47 -11.06
CA LEU A 358 -50.85 -48.85 -11.25
C LEU A 358 -51.44 -49.44 -9.96
N LYS A 359 -50.84 -49.19 -8.79
CA LYS A 359 -51.38 -49.60 -7.48
C LYS A 359 -52.79 -49.02 -7.25
N GLN A 360 -52.99 -47.73 -7.51
CA GLN A 360 -54.31 -47.09 -7.39
C GLN A 360 -55.36 -47.70 -8.33
N ARG A 361 -54.96 -48.10 -9.53
CA ARG A 361 -55.88 -48.70 -10.50
C ARG A 361 -56.34 -50.09 -10.09
N VAL A 362 -55.43 -50.90 -9.54
CA VAL A 362 -55.78 -52.20 -8.95
C VAL A 362 -56.78 -52.02 -7.82
N ARG A 363 -56.54 -51.06 -6.91
CA ARG A 363 -57.49 -50.73 -5.82
C ARG A 363 -58.88 -50.38 -6.32
N LYS A 364 -58.99 -49.56 -7.37
CA LYS A 364 -60.29 -49.08 -7.88
C LYS A 364 -61.07 -50.12 -8.69
N THR A 365 -60.40 -50.94 -9.47
CA THR A 365 -61.07 -51.76 -10.51
C THR A 365 -60.87 -53.27 -10.33
N GLY A 366 -59.94 -53.69 -9.47
CA GLY A 366 -59.62 -55.09 -9.22
C GLY A 366 -59.02 -55.85 -10.41
N ARG A 367 -58.75 -55.19 -11.54
CA ARG A 367 -58.21 -55.79 -12.76
C ARG A 367 -57.18 -54.88 -13.43
N LEU A 368 -56.12 -55.50 -13.97
CA LEU A 368 -55.16 -54.87 -14.86
C LEU A 368 -55.23 -55.52 -16.24
N ARG A 369 -54.91 -54.77 -17.30
CA ARG A 369 -54.72 -55.34 -18.64
C ARG A 369 -53.40 -56.09 -18.68
N HIS A 370 -53.28 -57.09 -19.54
CA HIS A 370 -52.10 -57.97 -19.63
C HIS A 370 -50.77 -57.21 -19.76
N ARG A 371 -50.77 -56.12 -20.54
CA ARG A 371 -49.61 -55.25 -20.74
C ARG A 371 -49.24 -54.44 -19.49
N GLU A 372 -50.24 -54.03 -18.70
CA GLU A 372 -50.06 -53.28 -17.44
C GLU A 372 -49.59 -54.21 -16.31
N THR A 373 -49.99 -55.48 -16.33
CA THR A 373 -49.48 -56.51 -15.41
C THR A 373 -48.00 -56.78 -15.64
N ALA A 374 -47.58 -56.94 -16.90
CA ALA A 374 -46.17 -57.11 -17.25
C ALA A 374 -45.33 -55.87 -16.87
N GLU A 375 -45.87 -54.67 -17.08
CA GLU A 375 -45.23 -53.40 -16.68
C GLU A 375 -45.07 -53.31 -15.16
N LEU A 376 -46.09 -53.69 -14.39
CA LEU A 376 -46.03 -53.70 -12.91
C LEU A 376 -44.96 -54.66 -12.39
N LEU A 377 -44.89 -55.88 -12.93
CA LEU A 377 -43.89 -56.89 -12.56
C LEU A 377 -42.47 -56.40 -12.85
N ALA A 378 -42.23 -55.82 -14.02
CA ALA A 378 -40.94 -55.27 -14.38
C ALA A 378 -40.50 -54.11 -13.45
N LEU A 379 -41.44 -53.24 -13.05
CA LEU A 379 -41.18 -52.14 -12.13
C LEU A 379 -40.84 -52.61 -10.71
N LEU A 380 -41.52 -53.65 -10.22
CA LEU A 380 -41.24 -54.24 -8.90
C LEU A 380 -39.89 -54.99 -8.90
N HIS A 381 -39.56 -55.68 -9.99
CA HIS A 381 -38.26 -56.33 -10.15
C HIS A 381 -37.12 -55.30 -10.14
N ALA A 382 -37.29 -54.18 -10.85
CA ALA A 382 -36.31 -53.11 -10.91
C ALA A 382 -36.12 -52.33 -9.58
N GLN A 383 -36.97 -52.55 -8.57
CA GLN A 383 -36.82 -52.03 -7.21
C GLN A 383 -36.20 -53.07 -6.24
N HIS A 384 -35.72 -54.20 -6.73
CA HIS A 384 -35.18 -55.31 -5.91
C HIS A 384 -36.18 -55.85 -4.87
N LEU A 385 -37.48 -55.69 -5.12
CA LEU A 385 -38.53 -56.32 -4.29
C LEU A 385 -38.74 -57.81 -4.64
N PHE A 386 -38.21 -58.23 -5.78
CA PHE A 386 -38.14 -59.63 -6.21
C PHE A 386 -36.76 -59.86 -6.82
N ASP A 387 -35.94 -60.72 -6.20
CA ASP A 387 -34.53 -60.84 -6.60
C ASP A 387 -34.24 -61.89 -7.68
N GLU A 388 -35.22 -62.63 -8.24
CA GLU A 388 -34.97 -63.45 -9.45
C GLU A 388 -36.22 -63.63 -10.33
N PRO A 389 -36.08 -63.66 -11.68
CA PRO A 389 -37.16 -64.06 -12.57
C PRO A 389 -37.39 -65.58 -12.49
N CYS A 390 -38.50 -66.00 -11.88
CA CYS A 390 -38.96 -67.40 -11.92
C CYS A 390 -39.45 -67.74 -13.34
N GLY A 391 -38.77 -68.67 -14.02
CA GLY A 391 -39.08 -69.14 -15.38
C GLY A 391 -40.36 -69.97 -15.53
N TRP A 392 -41.36 -69.83 -14.64
CA TRP A 392 -42.59 -70.65 -14.60
C TRP A 392 -43.90 -69.85 -14.53
N CYS A 393 -43.87 -68.52 -14.68
CA CYS A 393 -45.04 -67.66 -14.44
C CYS A 393 -45.63 -67.07 -15.73
N ASP A 394 -46.07 -67.91 -16.67
CA ASP A 394 -46.78 -67.46 -17.88
C ASP A 394 -48.32 -67.63 -17.81
N GLY A 395 -48.87 -68.01 -16.64
CA GLY A 395 -50.31 -68.20 -16.45
C GLY A 395 -50.89 -67.87 -15.06
N GLN A 396 -50.06 -67.49 -14.08
CA GLN A 396 -50.48 -67.19 -12.70
C GLN A 396 -50.31 -65.71 -12.30
N GLN A 397 -50.06 -64.84 -13.28
CA GLN A 397 -49.65 -63.45 -13.06
C GLN A 397 -50.73 -62.58 -12.37
N LEU A 398 -52.01 -62.91 -12.51
CA LEU A 398 -53.08 -62.12 -11.90
C LEU A 398 -53.23 -62.36 -10.39
N PHE A 399 -52.90 -63.56 -9.91
CA PHE A 399 -53.07 -63.94 -8.50
C PHE A 399 -51.89 -63.44 -7.65
N LEU A 400 -50.67 -63.60 -8.17
CA LEU A 400 -49.43 -63.11 -7.55
C LEU A 400 -49.39 -61.59 -7.43
N ALA A 401 -49.92 -60.85 -8.42
CA ALA A 401 -49.98 -59.39 -8.36
C ALA A 401 -50.93 -58.88 -7.26
N LYS A 402 -52.01 -59.61 -6.97
CA LYS A 402 -53.01 -59.23 -5.96
C LYS A 402 -52.50 -59.54 -4.55
N GLU A 403 -51.84 -60.68 -4.34
CA GLU A 403 -51.21 -61.01 -3.06
C GLU A 403 -49.97 -60.15 -2.76
N ALA A 404 -49.14 -59.85 -3.75
CA ALA A 404 -48.01 -58.94 -3.57
C ALA A 404 -48.45 -57.52 -3.16
N LEU A 405 -49.61 -57.06 -3.65
CA LEU A 405 -50.19 -55.76 -3.25
C LEU A 405 -50.76 -55.78 -1.82
N LEU A 406 -51.34 -56.89 -1.37
CA LEU A 406 -51.83 -57.08 0.00
C LEU A 406 -50.67 -57.13 1.02
N VAL A 407 -49.55 -57.78 0.66
CA VAL A 407 -48.33 -57.81 1.49
C VAL A 407 -47.70 -56.41 1.63
N ILE A 408 -47.68 -55.61 0.55
CA ILE A 408 -47.14 -54.24 0.56
C ILE A 408 -48.02 -53.26 1.36
N GLU A 409 -49.33 -53.49 1.46
CA GLU A 409 -50.24 -52.64 2.25
C GLU A 409 -50.17 -52.89 3.76
N GLN A 410 -49.77 -54.09 4.20
CA GLN A 410 -49.63 -54.39 5.63
C GLN A 410 -48.28 -53.97 6.22
N SER A 411 -47.30 -53.61 5.39
CA SER A 411 -45.93 -53.28 5.81
C SER A 411 -45.59 -51.80 5.56
N GLU A 412 -46.38 -50.87 6.10
CA GLU A 412 -45.97 -49.46 6.13
C GLU A 412 -44.67 -49.31 6.94
N GLY A 413 -43.53 -49.27 6.23
CA GLY A 413 -42.26 -48.78 6.78
C GLY A 413 -41.07 -49.71 6.74
N GLU A 414 -41.21 -51.01 6.43
CA GLU A 414 -40.05 -51.91 6.29
C GLU A 414 -40.14 -52.80 5.04
N PRO A 415 -39.00 -53.02 4.32
CA PRO A 415 -38.96 -53.91 3.18
C PRO A 415 -39.12 -55.38 3.64
N LEU A 416 -40.29 -55.96 3.39
CA LEU A 416 -40.51 -57.41 3.52
C LEU A 416 -39.91 -58.15 2.32
N SER A 417 -38.93 -59.00 2.59
CA SER A 417 -38.50 -60.06 1.66
C SER A 417 -39.46 -61.24 1.75
N VAL A 418 -40.52 -61.24 0.93
CA VAL A 418 -41.39 -62.43 0.81
C VAL A 418 -40.92 -63.29 -0.36
N CYS A 419 -40.26 -64.40 -0.02
CA CYS A 419 -39.90 -65.47 -0.96
C CYS A 419 -41.13 -66.36 -1.24
N ALA A 420 -41.62 -66.38 -2.48
CA ALA A 420 -42.90 -67.01 -2.81
C ALA A 420 -42.85 -68.49 -3.24
N ARG A 421 -41.71 -69.19 -3.18
CA ARG A 421 -41.71 -70.63 -3.57
C ARG A 421 -40.66 -71.52 -2.91
N CYS A 422 -40.34 -71.21 -1.67
CA CYS A 422 -40.21 -72.24 -0.66
C CYS A 422 -40.97 -71.85 0.61
N GLY A 423 -42.06 -71.08 0.47
CA GLY A 423 -42.90 -70.62 1.58
C GLY A 423 -42.95 -71.64 2.72
N LEU A 424 -42.32 -71.25 3.85
CA LEU A 424 -42.29 -71.81 5.21
C LEU A 424 -40.88 -71.64 5.83
N LYS A 425 -40.79 -70.87 6.93
CA LYS A 425 -39.65 -70.84 7.87
C LYS A 425 -39.70 -72.09 8.77
N PRO A 426 -38.56 -72.70 9.19
CA PRO A 426 -38.53 -73.63 10.34
C PRO A 426 -37.91 -72.93 11.58
N GLU A 427 -38.70 -72.30 12.48
CA GLU A 427 -39.28 -72.77 13.78
C GLU A 427 -38.27 -72.80 14.96
N ALA A 428 -38.53 -72.27 16.17
CA ALA A 428 -39.75 -72.23 17.00
C ALA A 428 -40.07 -70.81 17.55
N SER A 429 -41.30 -70.41 17.89
CA SER A 429 -42.41 -71.16 18.50
C SER A 429 -43.82 -70.67 18.06
N THR A 430 -44.69 -71.65 17.79
CA THR A 430 -46.16 -71.64 17.94
C THR A 430 -46.98 -70.42 17.48
N LEU A 431 -47.61 -70.54 16.30
CA LEU A 431 -49.03 -70.22 16.13
C LEU A 431 -49.65 -71.05 15.00
N SER A 432 -50.67 -71.80 15.39
CA SER A 432 -51.48 -72.75 14.63
C SER A 432 -52.42 -72.09 13.61
N LEU A 433 -52.73 -72.77 12.49
CA LEU A 433 -54.04 -73.42 12.19
C LEU A 433 -54.30 -73.56 10.68
N GLU A 434 -54.94 -74.68 10.32
CA GLU A 434 -55.71 -74.92 9.09
C GLU A 434 -56.80 -73.85 8.85
N ARG A 435 -56.96 -73.37 7.61
CA ARG A 435 -58.04 -73.74 6.68
C ARG A 435 -57.93 -73.00 5.35
#